data_AF-R9HTQ0-F1
#
_entry.id   AF-R9HTQ0-F1
#
_cell.length_a   1.000
_cell.length_b   1.000
_cell.length_c   1.000
_cell.angle_alpha   90.00
_cell.angle_beta   90.00
_cell.angle_gamma   90.00
#
_symmetry.space_group_name_H-M   'P 1'
#
loop_
_entity.id
_entity.type
_entity.pdbx_description
1 polymer ?
#
loop_
_entity_poly.entity_id
_entity_poly.type
_entity_poly.pdbx_seq_one_letter_code
_entity_poly.pdbx_strand_id
1 'polypeptide(L)'
;MEIALKKNQSFRLSVELIERLKQLAKRQNRSLNNYVETVLLDAAYHEPNAVTLEAMEEAASGRLRNEPALNLSSIEAMEKSMGL
;
A
#
# COMPACT_ATOMS: atom_id res chain seq x y z
N MET A 1 20.51 -7.89 -1.07
CA MET A 1 19.17 -8.25 -1.60
C MET A 1 18.81 -9.56 -0.93
N GLU A 2 18.03 -9.51 0.15
CA GLU A 2 17.57 -10.72 0.85
C GLU A 2 16.73 -11.54 -0.13
N ILE A 3 17.24 -12.69 -0.57
CA ILE A 3 16.46 -13.61 -1.40
C ILE A 3 15.45 -14.25 -0.45
N ALA A 4 14.23 -13.72 -0.44
CA ALA A 4 13.15 -14.28 0.35
C ALA A 4 12.97 -15.77 -0.04
N LEU A 5 13.20 -16.67 0.91
CA LEU A 5 13.03 -18.10 0.71
C LEU A 5 11.55 -18.41 0.46
N LYS A 6 11.19 -18.70 -0.79
CA LYS A 6 9.82 -19.06 -1.17
C LYS A 6 9.58 -20.55 -0.92
N LYS A 7 8.50 -20.87 -0.19
CA LYS A 7 8.00 -22.24 -0.04
C LYS A 7 6.71 -22.41 -0.83
N ASN A 8 6.58 -23.54 -1.52
CA ASN A 8 5.35 -23.87 -2.24
C ASN A 8 4.24 -24.19 -1.24
N GLN A 9 3.14 -23.44 -1.30
CA GLN A 9 1.92 -23.69 -0.55
C GLN A 9 0.77 -23.87 -1.53
N SER A 10 0.03 -24.98 -1.41
CA SER A 10 -1.17 -25.21 -2.21
C SER A 10 -2.42 -24.79 -1.43
N PHE A 11 -3.32 -24.08 -2.13
CA PHE A 11 -4.63 -23.71 -1.62
C PHE A 11 -5.70 -24.35 -2.50
N ARG A 12 -6.76 -24.87 -1.89
CA ARG A 12 -7.96 -25.25 -2.63
C ARG A 12 -8.87 -24.03 -2.70
N LEU A 13 -9.00 -23.46 -3.90
CA LEU A 13 -9.85 -22.32 -4.19
C LEU A 13 -10.98 -22.77 -5.13
N SER A 14 -12.12 -22.08 -5.08
CA SER A 14 -13.18 -22.32 -6.05
C SER A 14 -12.70 -21.97 -7.47
N VAL A 15 -13.25 -22.65 -8.47
CA VAL A 15 -12.91 -22.43 -9.88
C VAL A 15 -13.17 -20.98 -10.29
N GLU A 16 -14.30 -20.42 -9.83
CA GLU A 16 -14.68 -19.03 -10.09
C GLU A 16 -13.65 -18.04 -9.52
N LEU A 17 -13.18 -18.26 -8.30
CA LEU A 17 -12.19 -17.39 -7.67
C LEU A 17 -10.86 -17.43 -8.43
N ILE A 18 -10.40 -18.63 -8.83
CA ILE A 18 -9.17 -18.77 -9.63
C ILE A 18 -9.28 -17.97 -10.94
N GLU A 19 -10.41 -18.06 -11.62
CA GLU A 19 -10.62 -17.37 -12.88
C GLU A 19 -10.65 -15.84 -12.69
N ARG A 20 -11.31 -15.36 -11.63
CA ARG A 20 -11.30 -13.94 -11.28
C ARG A 20 -9.89 -13.44 -10.96
N LEU A 21 -9.11 -14.18 -10.19
CA LEU A 21 -7.73 -13.83 -9.85
C LEU A 21 -6.83 -13.78 -11.10
N LYS A 22 -7.01 -14.69 -12.07
CA LYS A 22 -6.29 -14.65 -13.35
C LYS A 22 -6.60 -13.39 -14.15
N GLN A 23 -7.87 -12.99 -14.22
CA GLN A 23 -8.26 -11.77 -14.92
C GLN A 23 -7.62 -10.53 -14.29
N LEU A 24 -7.60 -10.45 -12.96
CA LEU A 24 -6.99 -9.34 -12.22
C LEU A 24 -5.46 -9.32 -12.36
N ALA A 25 -4.82 -10.49 -12.35
CA ALA A 25 -3.39 -10.62 -12.60
C ALA A 25 -3.03 -10.14 -14.02
N LYS A 26 -3.82 -10.54 -15.04
CA LYS A 26 -3.63 -10.12 -16.42
C LYS A 26 -3.78 -8.61 -16.62
N ARG A 27 -4.75 -7.98 -15.94
CA ARG A 27 -4.94 -6.50 -15.98
C ARG A 27 -3.71 -5.74 -15.47
N GLN A 28 -2.94 -6.34 -14.58
CA GLN A 28 -1.73 -5.74 -14.01
C GLN A 28 -0.43 -6.24 -14.67
N ASN A 29 -0.52 -7.03 -15.75
CA ASN A 29 0.61 -7.69 -16.40
C ASN A 29 1.48 -8.51 -15.42
N ARG A 30 0.84 -9.19 -14.47
CA ARG A 30 1.50 -10.03 -13.45
C ARG A 30 1.12 -11.50 -13.61
N SER A 31 1.99 -12.40 -13.16
CA SER A 31 1.64 -13.81 -13.03
C SER A 31 0.61 -14.00 -11.91
N LEU A 32 -0.19 -15.07 -11.98
CA LEU A 32 -1.17 -15.38 -10.94
C LEU A 32 -0.49 -15.50 -9.56
N ASN A 33 0.64 -16.19 -9.48
CA ASN A 33 1.37 -16.36 -8.21
C ASN A 33 1.86 -15.02 -7.66
N ASN A 34 2.42 -14.15 -8.50
CA ASN A 34 2.87 -12.84 -8.05
C ASN A 34 1.70 -11.96 -7.59
N TYR A 35 0.58 -12.01 -8.30
CA TYR A 35 -0.62 -11.28 -7.90
C TYR A 35 -1.17 -11.77 -6.55
N VAL A 36 -1.30 -13.10 -6.38
CA VAL A 36 -1.75 -13.72 -5.13
C VAL A 36 -0.82 -13.37 -3.97
N GLU A 37 0.50 -13.41 -4.18
CA GLU A 37 1.49 -13.01 -3.16
C GLU A 37 1.28 -11.57 -2.71
N THR A 38 1.05 -10.63 -3.64
CA THR A 38 0.79 -9.22 -3.27
C THR A 38 -0.53 -9.03 -2.52
N VAL A 39 -1.57 -9.77 -2.89
CA VAL A 39 -2.86 -9.71 -2.18
C VAL A 39 -2.74 -10.30 -0.78
N LEU A 40 -2.01 -11.40 -0.62
CA LEU A 40 -1.76 -12.00 0.69
C LEU A 40 -0.89 -11.11 1.57
N LEU A 41 0.10 -10.43 0.99
CA LEU A 41 0.91 -9.44 1.71
C LEU A 41 0.05 -8.27 2.18
N ASP A 42 -0.79 -7.70 1.30
CA ASP A 42 -1.69 -6.61 1.65
C ASP A 42 -2.68 -7.00 2.75
N ALA A 43 -3.23 -8.22 2.68
CA ALA A 43 -4.14 -8.73 3.71
C ALA A 43 -3.45 -9.05 5.04
N ALA A 44 -2.19 -9.53 5.01
CA ALA A 44 -1.45 -9.90 6.22
C ALA A 44 -0.78 -8.68 6.90
N TYR A 45 -0.36 -7.69 6.11
CA TYR A 45 0.33 -6.49 6.57
C TYR A 45 -0.53 -5.24 6.37
N HIS A 46 -1.81 -5.33 6.73
CA HIS A 46 -2.72 -4.19 6.67
C HIS A 46 -2.56 -3.21 7.86
N GLU A 47 -1.69 -3.52 8.81
CA GLU A 47 -1.41 -2.64 9.94
C GLU A 47 -0.37 -1.58 9.54
N PRO A 48 -0.71 -0.27 9.61
CA PRO A 48 0.28 0.77 9.42
C PRO A 48 1.43 0.57 10.40
N ASN A 49 2.67 0.72 9.94
CA ASN A 49 3.82 0.62 10.84
C ASN A 49 3.75 1.70 11.94
N ALA A 50 4.53 1.53 13.02
CA ALA A 50 4.49 2.46 14.16
C ALA A 50 4.67 3.93 13.75
N VAL A 51 5.57 4.21 12.81
CA VAL A 51 5.80 5.58 12.29
C VAL A 51 4.55 6.14 11.59
N THR A 52 3.84 5.31 10.83
CA THR A 52 2.61 5.71 10.14
C THR A 52 1.47 5.95 11.13
N LEU A 53 1.35 5.09 12.15
CA LEU A 53 0.35 5.29 13.21
C LEU A 53 0.60 6.59 13.99
N GLU A 54 1.85 6.86 14.37
CA GLU A 54 2.23 8.10 15.06
C GLU A 54 1.91 9.34 14.21
N ALA A 55 2.24 9.33 12.91
CA ALA A 55 1.91 10.42 12.00
C ALA A 55 0.39 10.64 11.87
N MET A 56 -0.40 9.55 11.84
CA MET A 56 -1.87 9.63 11.81
C MET A 56 -2.43 10.23 13.11
N GLU A 57 -1.91 9.83 14.27
CA GLU A 57 -2.29 10.39 15.57
C GLU A 57 -1.89 11.86 15.70
N GLU A 58 -0.72 12.24 15.22
CA GLU A 58 -0.27 13.64 15.20
C GLU A 58 -1.21 14.53 14.40
N ALA A 59 -1.60 14.08 13.19
CA ALA A 59 -2.57 14.78 12.36
C ALA A 59 -3.95 14.88 13.03
N ALA A 60 -4.43 13.79 13.64
CA ALA A 60 -5.75 13.73 14.29
C ALA A 60 -5.82 14.53 15.60
N SER A 61 -4.73 14.55 16.39
CA SER A 61 -4.65 15.25 17.68
C SER A 61 -4.61 16.77 17.56
N GLY A 62 -4.48 17.31 16.35
CA GLY A 62 -4.45 18.74 16.10
C GLY A 62 -3.15 19.42 16.52
N ARG A 63 -2.08 18.66 16.77
CA ARG A 63 -0.73 19.19 17.07
C ARG A 63 -0.21 20.07 15.93
N LEU A 64 -0.58 19.77 14.70
CA LEU A 64 -0.20 20.49 13.49
C LEU A 64 -1.00 21.80 13.25
N ARG A 65 -1.90 22.20 14.16
CA ARG A 65 -2.73 23.42 13.97
C ARG A 65 -1.93 24.73 13.91
N ASN A 66 -0.74 24.74 14.50
CA ASN A 66 0.13 25.93 14.52
C ASN A 66 1.20 25.89 13.43
N GLU A 67 1.28 24.82 12.65
CA GLU A 67 2.20 24.69 11.52
C GLU A 67 1.61 25.39 10.28
N PRO A 68 2.45 25.98 9.41
CA PRO A 68 1.97 26.60 8.19
C PRO A 68 1.28 25.56 7.29
N ALA A 69 0.06 25.85 6.88
CA ALA A 69 -0.71 24.97 6.01
C ALA A 69 -0.04 24.80 4.64
N LEU A 70 -0.15 23.60 4.09
CA LEU A 70 0.29 23.30 2.73
C LEU A 70 -0.50 24.15 1.72
N ASN A 71 0.23 24.74 0.76
CA ASN A 71 -0.40 25.51 -0.29
C ASN A 71 -0.84 24.58 -1.43
N LEU A 72 -2.15 24.34 -1.54
CA LEU A 72 -2.73 23.40 -2.51
C LEU A 72 -3.16 24.06 -3.84
N SER A 73 -2.72 25.29 -4.12
CA SER A 73 -3.15 26.05 -5.32
C SER A 73 -2.49 25.58 -6.62
N SER A 74 -1.28 25.03 -6.54
CA SER A 74 -0.57 24.38 -7.66
C SER A 74 0.49 23.41 -7.12
N ILE A 75 1.00 22.53 -7.97
CA ILE A 75 2.08 21.60 -7.60
C ILE A 75 3.32 22.39 -7.14
N GLU A 76 3.72 23.40 -7.91
CA GLU A 76 4.87 24.26 -7.59
C GLU A 76 4.69 25.02 -6.26
N ALA A 77 3.46 25.48 -5.97
CA ALA A 77 3.18 26.17 -4.72
C ALA A 77 3.20 25.22 -3.51
N MET A 78 2.78 23.97 -3.71
CA MET A 78 2.82 22.92 -2.69
C MET A 78 4.26 22.54 -2.36
N GLU A 79 5.10 22.28 -3.37
CA GLU A 79 6.52 21.95 -3.19
C GLU A 79 7.25 23.05 -2.41
N LYS A 80 7.06 24.31 -2.80
CA LYS A 80 7.61 25.46 -2.08
C LYS A 80 7.13 25.56 -0.63
N SER A 81 5.86 25.21 -0.36
CA SER A 81 5.32 25.20 1.00
C SER A 81 5.85 24.06 1.87
N MET A 82 6.32 22.98 1.26
CA MET A 82 6.98 21.84 1.91
C MET A 82 8.48 22.08 2.15
N GLY A 83 9.04 23.17 1.61
CA GLY A 83 10.48 23.45 1.65
C GLY A 83 11.31 22.57 0.70
N LEU A 84 10.66 22.03 -0.34
CA LEU A 84 11.27 21.25 -1.41
C LEU A 84 11.70 22.14 -2.59
#